data_AF-A0A0V0HAQ1-F1
#
_entry.id   AF-A0A0V0HAQ1-F1
#
_cell.length_a   1.000
_cell.length_b   1.000
_cell.length_c   1.000
_cell.angle_alpha   90.00
_cell.angle_beta   90.00
_cell.angle_gamma   90.00
#
_symmetry.space_group_name_H-M   'P 1'
#
loop_
_entity.id
_entity.type
_entity.pdbx_description
1 polymer ?
#
loop_
_entity_poly.entity_id
_entity_poly.type
_entity_poly.pdbx_seq_one_letter_code
_entity_poly.pdbx_strand_id
1 'polypeptide(L)'
;PPSPPPPSPPPPSPPPPPPSPPPPPPPSPPPPPPPYPKPSECGSWYFCPEYQTCCCDLYFFGICFRQKCCPYENGVCCHGSDYCCPAEYPICDVYEGICLKRFDDTVGVAAKKRRMAQYKSPWSTSTKETEEMGQTLKWKRKHVAPMF
;
A
#
# COMPACT_ATOMS: atom_id res chain seq x y z
N PRO A 1 -32.22 -41.46 -95.73
CA PRO A 1 -31.14 -40.80 -94.97
C PRO A 1 -31.42 -40.84 -93.46
N PRO A 2 -30.52 -41.39 -92.62
CA PRO A 2 -30.69 -41.33 -91.17
C PRO A 2 -30.40 -39.92 -90.64
N SER A 3 -31.23 -39.46 -89.71
CA SER A 3 -31.10 -38.14 -89.06
C SER A 3 -29.85 -38.07 -88.17
N PRO A 4 -29.21 -36.90 -88.05
CA PRO A 4 -28.05 -36.73 -87.19
C PRO A 4 -28.43 -36.89 -85.71
N PRO A 5 -27.51 -37.41 -84.87
CA PRO A 5 -27.74 -37.54 -83.44
C PRO A 5 -27.85 -36.14 -82.78
N PRO A 6 -28.63 -36.03 -81.70
CA PRO A 6 -28.77 -34.77 -80.98
C PRO A 6 -27.44 -34.36 -80.31
N PRO A 7 -27.18 -33.05 -80.16
CA PRO A 7 -25.99 -32.56 -79.48
C PRO A 7 -26.01 -32.92 -77.98
N SER A 8 -24.83 -33.25 -77.45
CA SER A 8 -24.64 -33.58 -76.04
C SER A 8 -24.96 -32.39 -75.13
N PRO A 9 -25.52 -32.63 -73.92
CA PRO A 9 -25.78 -31.55 -72.97
C PRO A 9 -24.49 -30.92 -72.44
N PRO A 10 -24.51 -29.62 -72.09
CA PRO A 10 -23.35 -28.96 -71.51
C PRO A 10 -23.03 -29.52 -70.11
N PRO A 11 -21.76 -29.49 -69.67
CA PRO A 11 -21.38 -29.95 -68.35
C PRO A 11 -21.96 -29.04 -67.26
N PRO A 12 -22.25 -29.58 -66.06
CA PRO A 12 -22.74 -28.79 -64.94
C PRO A 12 -21.69 -27.78 -64.47
N SER A 13 -22.16 -26.59 -64.06
CA SER A 13 -21.29 -25.54 -63.52
C SER A 13 -20.69 -25.96 -62.16
N PRO A 14 -19.45 -25.53 -61.84
CA PRO A 14 -18.85 -25.82 -60.55
C PRO A 14 -19.60 -25.11 -59.41
N PRO A 15 -19.60 -25.68 -58.20
CA PRO A 15 -20.22 -25.06 -57.04
C PRO A 15 -19.49 -23.75 -56.66
N PRO A 16 -20.20 -22.78 -56.05
CA PRO A 16 -19.58 -21.57 -55.54
C PRO A 16 -18.59 -21.86 -54.41
N PRO A 17 -17.55 -21.03 -54.22
CA PRO A 17 -16.62 -21.18 -53.11
C PRO A 17 -17.34 -20.96 -51.77
N PRO A 18 -16.87 -21.61 -50.68
CA PRO A 18 -17.43 -21.42 -49.35
C PRO A 18 -17.19 -19.97 -48.86
N PRO A 19 -18.10 -19.44 -48.00
CA PRO A 19 -17.92 -18.12 -47.40
C PRO A 19 -16.72 -18.11 -46.46
N SER A 20 -15.96 -17.01 -46.49
CA SER A 20 -14.83 -16.79 -45.59
C SER A 20 -15.27 -16.70 -44.12
N PRO A 21 -14.46 -17.18 -43.16
CA PRO A 21 -14.76 -17.01 -41.75
C PRO A 21 -14.73 -15.53 -41.32
N PRO A 22 -15.55 -15.14 -40.33
CA PRO A 22 -15.53 -13.79 -39.80
C PRO A 22 -14.18 -13.47 -39.12
N PRO A 23 -13.77 -12.19 -39.09
CA PRO A 23 -12.57 -11.77 -38.38
C PRO A 23 -12.70 -12.03 -36.87
N PRO A 24 -11.59 -12.30 -36.16
CA PRO A 24 -11.60 -12.45 -34.72
C PRO A 24 -12.05 -11.14 -34.04
N PRO A 25 -12.68 -11.23 -32.85
CA PRO A 25 -13.04 -10.04 -32.08
C PRO A 25 -11.78 -9.28 -31.66
N PRO A 26 -11.87 -7.94 -31.50
CA PRO A 26 -10.75 -7.15 -30.99
C PRO A 26 -10.34 -7.61 -29.59
N PRO A 27 -9.04 -7.52 -29.24
CA PRO A 27 -8.59 -7.81 -27.88
C PRO A 27 -9.29 -6.88 -26.89
N SER A 28 -9.69 -7.41 -25.74
CA SER A 28 -10.29 -6.63 -24.68
C SER A 28 -9.31 -5.54 -24.19
N PRO A 29 -9.81 -4.35 -23.82
CA PRO A 29 -8.95 -3.30 -23.26
C PRO A 29 -8.28 -3.80 -21.97
N PRO A 30 -7.04 -3.36 -21.69
CA PRO A 30 -6.37 -3.69 -20.44
C PRO A 30 -7.20 -3.19 -19.25
N PRO A 31 -7.17 -3.90 -18.10
CA PRO A 31 -7.86 -3.45 -16.90
C PRO A 31 -7.34 -2.06 -16.47
N PRO A 32 -8.19 -1.21 -15.86
CA PRO A 32 -7.74 0.07 -15.35
C PRO A 32 -6.63 -0.14 -14.30
N PRO A 33 -5.66 0.79 -14.19
CA PRO A 33 -4.66 0.73 -13.14
C PRO A 33 -5.37 0.68 -11.77
N PRO A 34 -4.81 -0.07 -10.80
CA PRO A 34 -5.40 -0.14 -9.47
C PRO A 34 -5.59 1.26 -8.90
N PRO A 35 -6.69 1.53 -8.18
CA PRO A 35 -6.89 2.82 -7.53
C PRO A 35 -5.69 3.07 -6.62
N TYR A 36 -4.96 4.15 -6.88
CA TYR A 36 -3.88 4.63 -6.03
C TYR A 36 -4.27 4.50 -4.54
N PRO A 37 -3.36 4.04 -3.68
CA PRO A 37 -3.71 3.76 -2.30
C PRO A 37 -4.20 5.05 -1.65
N LYS A 38 -5.49 5.08 -1.32
CA LYS A 38 -6.12 6.19 -0.60
C LYS A 38 -5.30 6.47 0.67
N PRO A 39 -5.21 7.74 1.13
CA PRO A 39 -4.60 8.04 2.42
C PRO A 39 -5.18 7.09 3.47
N SER A 40 -4.30 6.33 4.13
CA SER A 40 -4.72 5.38 5.13
C SER A 40 -5.24 6.19 6.32
N GLU A 41 -6.56 6.35 6.38
CA GLU A 41 -7.24 7.05 7.47
C GLU A 41 -7.08 6.21 8.74
N CYS A 42 -6.19 6.65 9.62
CA CYS A 42 -5.89 5.99 10.88
C CYS A 42 -6.91 6.40 11.94
N GLY A 43 -8.17 6.01 11.75
CA GLY A 43 -9.29 6.37 12.63
C GLY A 43 -9.85 7.78 12.41
N SER A 44 -10.54 8.30 13.43
CA SER A 44 -11.34 9.54 13.32
C SER A 44 -10.53 10.83 13.20
N TRP A 45 -9.33 10.87 13.80
CA TRP A 45 -8.57 12.11 13.98
C TRP A 45 -7.20 12.11 13.33
N TYR A 46 -6.73 10.97 12.84
CA TYR A 46 -5.37 10.82 12.31
C TYR A 46 -5.38 10.24 10.90
N PHE A 47 -4.36 10.57 10.12
CA PHE A 47 -4.13 10.01 8.79
C PHE A 47 -2.63 9.82 8.56
N CYS A 48 -2.30 8.85 7.73
CA CYS A 48 -0.96 8.66 7.20
C CYS A 48 -0.90 9.06 5.73
N PRO A 49 0.25 9.60 5.26
CA PRO A 49 0.47 9.85 3.83
C PRO A 49 0.38 8.55 3.03
N GLU A 50 0.27 8.67 1.71
CA GLU A 50 0.30 7.51 0.80
C GLU A 50 1.52 6.63 1.05
N TYR A 51 1.36 5.31 0.81
CA TYR A 51 2.40 4.29 0.99
C TYR A 51 2.87 4.09 2.44
N GLN A 52 2.01 4.43 3.42
CA GLN A 52 2.29 4.24 4.84
C GLN A 52 1.16 3.52 5.56
N THR A 53 1.52 2.61 6.45
CA THR A 53 0.56 1.85 7.27
C THR A 53 0.31 2.53 8.62
N CYS A 54 -0.94 2.51 9.07
CA CYS A 54 -1.31 2.98 10.41
C CYS A 54 -0.92 1.96 11.48
N CYS A 55 -0.10 2.38 12.44
CA CYS A 55 0.25 1.59 13.61
C CYS A 55 -0.17 2.32 14.88
N CYS A 56 -0.90 1.61 15.74
CA CYS A 56 -1.21 2.16 17.05
C CYS A 56 0.01 2.13 17.97
N ASP A 57 0.30 3.27 18.57
CA ASP A 57 1.37 3.46 19.56
C ASP A 57 0.86 3.22 20.98
N LEU A 58 -0.32 3.75 21.28
CA LEU A 58 -0.90 3.71 22.61
C LEU A 58 -2.35 3.25 22.55
N TYR A 59 -2.58 2.02 23.01
CA TYR A 59 -3.91 1.48 23.28
C TYR A 59 -4.31 1.79 24.73
N PHE A 60 -5.49 2.36 24.92
CA PHE A 60 -6.08 2.61 26.23
C PHE A 60 -7.59 2.33 26.15
N PHE A 61 -8.10 1.43 27.00
CA PHE A 61 -9.49 0.94 26.97
C PHE A 61 -9.98 0.46 25.58
N GLY A 62 -9.11 -0.19 24.79
CA GLY A 62 -9.47 -0.67 23.45
C GLY A 62 -9.54 0.42 22.38
N ILE A 63 -9.23 1.67 22.73
CA ILE A 63 -9.15 2.80 21.81
C ILE A 63 -7.68 3.13 21.55
N CYS A 64 -7.34 3.38 20.29
CA CYS A 64 -6.02 3.87 19.93
C CYS A 64 -5.94 5.39 20.16
N PHE A 65 -5.25 5.83 21.20
CA PHE A 65 -5.08 7.25 21.52
C PHE A 65 -3.98 7.92 20.71
N ARG A 66 -2.94 7.17 20.35
CA ARG A 66 -1.85 7.66 19.52
C ARG A 66 -1.62 6.76 18.32
N GLN A 67 -1.70 7.36 17.14
CA GLN A 67 -1.42 6.73 15.87
C GLN A 67 -0.04 7.15 15.38
N LYS A 68 0.71 6.19 14.84
CA LYS A 68 1.99 6.40 14.18
C LYS A 68 1.97 5.77 12.79
N CYS A 69 2.58 6.42 11.83
CA CYS A 69 2.74 5.95 10.46
C CYS A 69 4.00 5.12 10.33
N CYS A 70 3.83 3.91 9.81
CA CYS A 70 4.92 3.09 9.34
C CYS A 70 5.24 3.44 7.89
N PRO A 71 6.50 3.78 7.56
CA PRO A 71 6.91 4.14 6.19
C PRO A 71 7.13 2.92 5.28
N TYR A 72 6.21 1.96 5.38
CA TYR A 72 6.04 0.80 4.51
C TYR A 72 4.57 0.75 4.11
N GLU A 73 4.26 0.29 2.89
CA GLU A 73 2.87 0.22 2.41
C GLU A 73 2.06 -0.84 3.18
N ASN A 74 2.66 -2.00 3.42
CA ASN A 74 2.09 -3.12 4.15
C ASN A 74 2.98 -3.51 5.35
N GLY A 75 3.36 -2.52 6.15
CA GLY A 75 4.25 -2.73 7.29
C GLY A 75 3.59 -3.47 8.45
N VAL A 76 4.33 -4.34 9.11
CA VAL A 76 3.95 -4.97 10.37
C VAL A 76 4.34 -4.07 11.54
N CYS A 77 3.36 -3.79 12.40
CA CYS A 77 3.55 -2.94 13.58
C CYS A 77 4.11 -3.76 14.75
N CYS A 78 5.29 -3.40 15.23
CA CYS A 78 5.90 -4.06 16.38
C CYS A 78 5.25 -3.58 17.68
N HIS A 79 4.38 -4.37 18.31
CA HIS A 79 3.68 -3.93 19.52
C HIS A 79 4.66 -3.53 20.64
N GLY A 80 4.37 -2.44 21.37
CA GLY A 80 5.20 -1.97 22.48
C GLY A 80 6.50 -1.26 22.08
N SER A 81 6.73 -1.00 20.79
CA SER A 81 7.90 -0.25 20.32
C SER A 81 7.53 0.91 19.40
N ASP A 82 8.53 1.69 19.01
CA ASP A 82 8.40 2.76 18.00
C ASP A 82 8.72 2.27 16.58
N TYR A 83 8.97 0.97 16.40
CA TYR A 83 9.50 0.41 15.15
C TYR A 83 8.44 -0.34 14.36
N CYS A 84 8.63 -0.41 13.06
CA CYS A 84 7.83 -1.26 12.20
C CYS A 84 8.72 -1.95 11.17
N CYS A 85 8.21 -3.06 10.67
CA CYS A 85 8.89 -3.93 9.75
C CYS A 85 8.13 -4.02 8.43
N PRO A 86 8.81 -4.34 7.31
CA PRO A 86 8.13 -4.62 6.05
C PRO A 86 7.36 -5.96 6.12
N ALA A 87 6.40 -6.17 5.22
CA ALA A 87 5.59 -7.40 5.17
C ALA A 87 6.45 -8.67 5.00
N GLU A 88 7.58 -8.56 4.30
CA GLU A 88 8.47 -9.70 4.03
C GLU A 88 9.26 -10.15 5.27
N TYR A 89 9.35 -9.30 6.30
CA TYR A 89 10.07 -9.54 7.55
C TYR A 89 9.15 -9.25 8.74
N PRO A 90 8.14 -10.11 9.00
CA PRO A 90 7.10 -9.83 9.98
C PRO A 90 7.54 -9.98 11.44
N ILE A 91 8.71 -10.58 11.69
CA ILE A 91 9.20 -10.82 13.05
C ILE A 91 10.00 -9.61 13.50
N CYS A 92 9.56 -8.96 14.57
CA CYS A 92 10.24 -7.80 15.14
C CYS A 92 11.21 -8.21 16.26
N ASP A 93 12.51 -7.97 16.06
CA ASP A 93 13.45 -7.90 17.17
C ASP A 93 13.61 -6.43 17.59
N VAL A 94 12.88 -6.05 18.64
CA VAL A 94 12.88 -4.68 19.15
C VAL A 94 14.18 -4.34 19.89
N TYR A 95 14.88 -5.34 20.44
CA TYR A 95 16.10 -5.13 21.22
C TYR A 95 17.27 -4.81 20.29
N GLU A 96 17.40 -5.56 19.21
CA GLU A 96 18.43 -5.33 18.19
C GLU A 96 17.99 -4.30 17.14
N GLY A 97 16.69 -3.98 17.06
CA GLY A 97 16.15 -3.03 16.10
C GLY A 97 16.18 -3.56 14.67
N ILE A 98 16.01 -4.87 14.51
CA ILE A 98 15.98 -5.56 13.22
C ILE A 98 14.66 -6.32 13.03
N CYS A 99 14.36 -6.61 11.78
CA CYS A 99 13.20 -7.38 11.35
C CYS A 99 13.70 -8.66 10.70
N LEU A 100 13.19 -9.79 11.17
CA LEU A 100 13.55 -11.11 10.72
C LEU A 100 12.42 -11.72 9.89
N LYS A 101 12.79 -12.61 8.98
CA LYS A 101 11.82 -13.33 8.15
C LYS A 101 11.25 -14.52 8.92
N ARG A 102 12.09 -15.18 9.72
CA ARG A 102 11.75 -16.28 10.62
C ARG A 102 12.40 -16.04 11.98
N PHE A 103 11.88 -16.71 13.01
CA PHE A 103 12.39 -16.59 14.39
C PHE A 103 13.83 -17.05 14.59
N ASP A 104 14.36 -17.91 13.70
CA ASP A 104 15.72 -18.49 13.81
C ASP A 104 16.74 -17.78 12.90
N ASP A 105 16.31 -16.78 12.13
CA ASP A 105 17.22 -16.04 11.26
C ASP A 105 18.09 -15.11 12.10
N THR A 106 19.41 -15.13 11.89
CA THR A 106 20.38 -14.21 12.51
C THR A 106 20.66 -12.98 11.66
N VAL A 107 20.12 -12.93 10.45
CA VAL A 107 20.29 -11.83 9.51
C VAL A 107 18.92 -11.25 9.18
N GLY A 108 18.75 -9.97 9.47
CA GLY A 108 17.51 -9.24 9.27
C GLY A 108 17.70 -7.92 8.53
N VAL A 109 16.58 -7.28 8.21
CA VAL A 109 16.57 -5.90 7.72
C VAL A 109 16.41 -4.94 8.88
N ALA A 110 16.96 -3.73 8.79
CA ALA A 110 16.82 -2.75 9.86
C ALA A 110 15.34 -2.37 10.06
N ALA A 111 14.90 -2.39 11.32
CA ALA A 111 13.57 -1.95 11.67
C ALA A 111 13.44 -0.45 11.50
N LYS A 112 12.35 0.00 10.88
CA LYS A 112 12.18 1.42 10.55
C LYS A 112 11.37 2.09 11.64
N LYS A 113 11.85 3.23 12.12
CA LYS A 113 11.13 4.00 13.13
C LYS A 113 9.86 4.60 12.52
N ARG A 114 8.75 4.45 13.24
CA ARG A 114 7.46 5.04 12.88
C ARG A 114 7.47 6.54 13.12
N ARG A 115 6.67 7.26 12.34
CA ARG A 115 6.45 8.71 12.46
C ARG A 115 5.12 8.97 13.13
N MET A 116 4.92 10.13 13.76
CA MET A 116 3.59 10.47 14.27
C MET A 116 2.61 10.62 13.09
N ALA A 117 1.41 10.09 13.26
CA ALA A 117 0.37 10.29 12.28
C ALA A 117 -0.05 11.76 12.23
N GLN A 118 -0.42 12.22 11.05
CA GLN A 118 -0.86 13.59 10.85
C GLN A 118 -2.27 13.71 11.41
N TYR A 119 -2.54 14.79 12.16
CA TYR A 119 -3.87 15.06 12.70
C TYR A 119 -4.74 15.70 11.62
N LYS A 120 -5.98 15.22 11.46
CA LYS A 120 -7.00 15.78 10.58
C LYS A 120 -7.53 17.09 11.18
N SER A 121 -6.71 18.15 11.21
CA SER A 121 -7.20 19.48 11.58
C SER A 121 -7.85 20.16 10.37
N PRO A 122 -9.09 20.65 10.48
CA PRO A 122 -9.65 21.60 9.51
C PRO A 122 -9.05 23.02 9.61
N TRP A 123 -8.25 23.30 10.64
CA TRP A 123 -7.52 24.57 10.81
C TRP A 123 -6.00 24.31 10.74
N SER A 124 -5.49 24.28 9.52
CA SER A 124 -4.08 24.07 9.22
C SER A 124 -3.24 25.30 9.56
N THR A 125 -2.88 25.48 10.84
CA THR A 125 -1.71 26.28 11.27
C THR A 125 -1.25 25.87 12.67
N SER A 126 -0.63 24.69 12.84
CA SER A 126 0.23 24.49 14.01
C SER A 126 1.27 23.38 13.79
N THR A 127 2.13 23.58 12.79
CA THR A 127 3.42 22.86 12.73
C THR A 127 4.41 23.43 13.77
N LYS A 128 4.03 24.46 14.54
CA LYS A 128 4.93 25.17 15.47
C LYS A 128 4.72 24.81 16.96
N GLU A 129 3.63 24.16 17.35
CA GLU A 129 3.40 23.86 18.79
C GLU A 129 4.03 22.54 19.28
N THR A 130 4.29 21.56 18.39
CA THR A 130 4.99 20.33 18.82
C THR A 130 6.49 20.55 19.07
N GLU A 131 7.11 21.55 18.41
CA GLU A 131 8.46 22.00 18.78
C GLU A 131 8.48 22.81 20.09
N GLU A 132 7.45 23.60 20.38
CA GLU A 132 7.31 24.39 21.63
C GLU A 132 7.11 23.51 22.88
N MET A 133 6.34 22.43 22.77
CA MET A 133 6.18 21.49 23.89
C MET A 133 7.47 20.66 24.14
N GLY A 134 8.28 20.43 23.11
CA GLY A 134 9.62 19.84 23.24
C GLY A 134 10.67 20.81 23.81
N GLN A 135 10.55 22.12 23.51
CA GLN A 135 11.44 23.15 24.05
C GLN A 135 11.12 23.51 25.52
N THR A 136 9.84 23.51 25.91
CA THR A 136 9.40 23.76 27.30
C THR A 136 9.87 22.66 28.26
N LEU A 137 10.04 21.42 27.78
CA LEU A 137 10.53 20.28 28.58
C LEU A 137 12.07 20.21 28.68
N LYS A 138 12.79 21.23 28.23
CA LYS A 138 14.25 21.32 28.40
C LYS A 138 14.58 21.84 29.81
N TRP A 139 14.31 21.02 30.82
CA TRP A 139 14.70 21.26 32.21
C TRP A 139 16.19 21.60 32.29
N LYS A 140 16.54 22.87 32.50
CA LYS A 140 17.87 23.24 32.96
C LYS A 140 17.94 22.92 34.46
N ARG A 141 18.17 21.64 34.76
CA ARG A 141 18.66 21.20 36.06
C ARG A 141 19.99 21.93 36.31
N LYS A 142 19.95 23.05 37.03
CA LYS A 142 21.11 23.56 37.77
C LYS A 142 20.71 23.54 39.23
N HIS A 143 21.59 22.92 40.01
CA HIS A 143 21.43 22.63 41.42
C HIS A 143 21.04 23.88 42.21
N VAL A 144 20.18 23.67 43.21
CA VAL A 144 19.72 24.65 44.18
C VAL A 144 20.90 25.25 44.98
N ALA A 145 20.78 26.52 45.35
CA ALA A 145 21.03 26.99 46.72
C ALA A 145 20.29 28.33 46.92
N PRO A 146 19.32 28.47 47.86
CA PRO A 146 18.95 29.79 48.36
C PRO A 146 20.06 30.30 49.28
N MET A 147 20.56 31.51 49.03
CA MET A 147 21.27 32.30 50.05
C MET A 147 20.23 33.19 50.72
N PHE A 148 19.98 32.98 52.02
CA PHE A 148 19.81 33.93 53.12
C PHE A 148 19.50 33.16 54.40
#